data_AF-A0A4U0WRM1-F1
#
_entry.id   AF-A0A4U0WRM1-F1
#
_cell.length_a   1.000
_cell.length_b   1.000
_cell.length_c   1.000
_cell.angle_alpha   90.00
_cell.angle_beta   90.00
_cell.angle_gamma   90.00
#
_symmetry.space_group_name_H-M   'P 1'
#
loop_
_entity.id
_entity.type
_entity.pdbx_description
1 polymer ?
#
loop_
_entity_poly.entity_id
_entity_poly.type
_entity_poly.pdbx_seq_one_letter_code
_entity_poly.pdbx_strand_id
1 'polypeptide(L)'
;MALEAQSRVRRVYKEFATLLHEILALSHGQGQGNNSKTHTSSLSSTALVWETCDALIALATLGISGLAVQKAEEYRETVRDAIEELRQWAAGEDQETEGHDVLLDEGDEGVEGDRSSLVEEMFHAANSLPGDRVELRGLVEEAGGRLKRVVLLYTAVVKRRLRTFETRGGNGEALAGCFYDLDEERARAALGKCVEEAVGVATVMRDDWSGKNDEFTAWSVKWRDAVS
;
A
#
# COMPACT_ATOMS: atom_id res chain seq x y z
N MET A 1 9.68 -1.39 -16.31
CA MET A 1 8.61 -0.46 -16.71
C MET A 1 7.64 -1.08 -17.70
N ALA A 2 8.10 -1.60 -18.85
CA ALA A 2 7.24 -2.18 -19.89
C ALA A 2 6.32 -3.33 -19.43
N LEU A 3 6.82 -4.29 -18.65
CA LEU A 3 6.01 -5.42 -18.16
C LEU A 3 4.90 -4.97 -17.18
N GLU A 4 5.22 -4.03 -16.29
CA GLU A 4 4.27 -3.49 -15.31
C GLU A 4 3.19 -2.66 -16.01
N ALA A 5 3.57 -1.81 -16.97
CA ALA A 5 2.62 -1.07 -17.80
C ALA A 5 1.71 -2.02 -18.58
N GLN A 6 2.26 -3.06 -19.21
CA GLN A 6 1.48 -4.05 -19.94
C GLN A 6 0.53 -4.83 -19.02
N SER A 7 0.94 -5.12 -17.78
CA SER A 7 0.09 -5.77 -16.77
C SER A 7 -1.09 -4.88 -16.36
N ARG A 8 -0.83 -3.61 -16.02
CA ARG A 8 -1.87 -2.65 -15.59
C ARG A 8 -2.84 -2.32 -16.72
N VAL A 9 -2.35 -2.10 -17.94
CA VAL A 9 -3.21 -1.90 -19.12
C VAL A 9 -4.11 -3.11 -19.35
N ARG A 10 -3.57 -4.34 -19.30
CA ARG A 10 -4.39 -5.56 -19.41
C ARG A 10 -5.47 -5.64 -18.33
N ARG A 11 -5.15 -5.21 -17.10
CA ARG A 11 -6.11 -5.18 -16.00
C ARG A 11 -7.23 -4.17 -16.27
N VAL A 12 -6.93 -2.95 -16.73
CA VAL A 12 -7.95 -1.95 -17.12
C VAL A 12 -8.90 -2.53 -18.18
N TYR A 13 -8.38 -3.14 -19.25
CA TYR A 13 -9.23 -3.76 -20.28
C TYR A 13 -10.10 -4.88 -19.72
N LYS A 14 -9.58 -5.69 -18.80
CA LYS A 14 -10.33 -6.77 -18.17
C LYS A 14 -11.49 -6.23 -17.34
N GLU A 15 -11.23 -5.24 -16.47
CA GLU A 15 -12.28 -4.69 -15.61
C GLU A 15 -13.31 -3.88 -16.41
N PHE A 16 -12.89 -3.19 -17.48
CA PHE A 16 -13.80 -2.53 -18.40
C PHE A 16 -14.71 -3.54 -19.12
N ALA A 17 -14.17 -4.69 -19.54
CA ALA A 17 -14.97 -5.77 -20.12
C ALA A 17 -15.97 -6.35 -19.11
N THR A 18 -15.57 -6.54 -17.85
CA THR A 18 -16.47 -6.97 -16.76
C THR A 18 -17.64 -5.99 -16.60
N LEU A 19 -17.35 -4.70 -16.52
CA LEU A 19 -18.37 -3.65 -16.40
C LEU A 19 -19.33 -3.65 -17.60
N LEU A 20 -18.82 -3.74 -18.82
CA LEU A 20 -19.66 -3.81 -20.02
C LEU A 20 -20.58 -5.05 -20.03
N HIS A 21 -20.06 -6.21 -19.61
CA HIS A 21 -20.87 -7.42 -19.48
C HIS A 21 -22.00 -7.26 -18.46
N GLU A 22 -21.74 -6.61 -17.33
CA GLU A 22 -22.76 -6.32 -16.33
C GLU A 22 -23.84 -5.36 -16.87
N ILE A 23 -23.44 -4.28 -17.54
CA ILE A 23 -24.37 -3.33 -18.17
C ILE A 23 -25.22 -4.02 -19.24
N LEU A 24 -24.63 -4.89 -20.05
CA LEU A 24 -25.36 -5.67 -21.06
C LEU A 24 -26.35 -6.64 -20.40
N ALA A 25 -25.96 -7.34 -19.35
CA ALA A 25 -26.84 -8.25 -18.60
C ALA A 25 -28.05 -7.51 -17.98
N LEU A 26 -27.82 -6.29 -17.47
CA LEU A 26 -28.89 -5.40 -16.99
C LEU A 26 -29.82 -4.98 -18.14
N SER A 27 -29.26 -4.63 -19.30
CA SER A 27 -30.03 -4.19 -20.47
C SER A 27 -30.95 -5.28 -21.05
N HIS A 28 -30.56 -6.56 -20.91
CA HIS A 28 -31.34 -7.71 -21.38
C HIS A 28 -32.38 -8.22 -20.37
N GLY A 29 -32.56 -7.54 -19.23
CA GLY A 29 -33.58 -7.89 -18.24
C GLY A 29 -33.28 -9.15 -17.42
N GLN A 30 -32.06 -9.69 -17.49
CA GLN A 30 -31.65 -10.90 -16.75
C GLN A 30 -31.50 -10.70 -15.22
N GLY A 31 -31.80 -9.50 -14.70
CA GLY A 31 -31.64 -9.12 -13.29
C GLY A 31 -32.93 -8.96 -12.48
N GLN A 32 -34.12 -9.25 -13.03
CA GLN A 32 -35.41 -8.89 -12.41
C GLN A 32 -35.81 -9.73 -11.17
N GLY A 33 -34.94 -10.63 -10.68
CA GLY A 33 -35.24 -11.51 -9.55
C GLY A 33 -34.66 -11.12 -8.18
N ASN A 34 -33.73 -10.16 -8.08
CA ASN A 34 -33.11 -9.79 -6.79
C ASN A 34 -32.41 -8.41 -6.84
N ASN A 35 -33.17 -7.32 -6.72
CA ASN A 35 -32.70 -5.94 -6.97
C ASN A 35 -31.55 -5.44 -6.07
N SER A 36 -31.25 -6.05 -4.93
CA SER A 36 -30.19 -5.56 -4.02
C SER A 36 -28.79 -6.04 -4.40
N LYS A 37 -28.65 -7.22 -5.00
CA LYS A 37 -27.33 -7.81 -5.36
C LYS A 37 -26.78 -7.31 -6.68
N THR A 38 -27.64 -6.90 -7.61
CA THR A 38 -27.24 -6.40 -8.94
C THR A 38 -26.83 -4.94 -8.94
N HIS A 39 -27.42 -4.11 -8.07
CA HIS A 39 -27.04 -2.71 -7.91
C HIS A 39 -25.70 -2.57 -7.18
N THR A 40 -25.43 -3.44 -6.19
CA THR A 40 -24.16 -3.49 -5.47
C THR A 40 -23.01 -4.01 -6.34
N SER A 41 -23.26 -4.97 -7.24
CA SER A 41 -22.24 -5.47 -8.18
C SER A 41 -21.83 -4.43 -9.23
N SER A 42 -22.80 -3.69 -9.80
CA SER A 42 -22.55 -2.64 -10.81
C SER A 42 -21.77 -1.44 -10.24
N LEU A 43 -22.05 -1.06 -8.99
CA LEU A 43 -21.24 -0.06 -8.28
C LEU A 43 -19.83 -0.58 -8.00
N SER A 44 -19.68 -1.86 -7.67
CA SER A 44 -18.39 -2.51 -7.43
C SER A 44 -17.53 -2.56 -8.70
N SER A 45 -18.08 -2.95 -9.84
CA SER A 45 -17.34 -3.05 -11.11
C SER A 45 -16.94 -1.68 -11.63
N THR A 46 -17.81 -0.67 -11.48
CA THR A 46 -17.48 0.72 -11.80
C THR A 46 -16.33 1.23 -10.93
N ALA A 47 -16.38 1.01 -9.61
CA ALA A 47 -15.32 1.40 -8.68
C ALA A 47 -13.98 0.74 -9.03
N LEU A 48 -14.00 -0.54 -9.43
CA LEU A 48 -12.81 -1.28 -9.82
C LEU A 48 -12.18 -0.76 -11.12
N VAL A 49 -13.00 -0.33 -12.10
CA VAL A 49 -12.51 0.35 -13.30
C VAL A 49 -11.79 1.66 -12.94
N TRP A 50 -12.37 2.47 -12.04
CA TRP A 50 -11.73 3.69 -11.56
C TRP A 50 -10.40 3.40 -10.86
N GLU A 51 -10.38 2.46 -9.91
CA GLU A 51 -9.17 2.09 -9.19
C GLU A 51 -8.05 1.62 -10.13
N THR A 52 -8.39 0.82 -11.15
CA THR A 52 -7.40 0.33 -12.12
C THR A 52 -6.88 1.43 -13.05
N CYS A 53 -7.71 2.40 -13.41
CA CYS A 53 -7.30 3.61 -14.12
C CYS A 53 -6.37 4.49 -13.26
N ASP A 54 -6.72 4.73 -12.00
CA ASP A 54 -5.89 5.49 -11.06
C ASP A 54 -4.53 4.81 -10.84
N ALA A 55 -4.51 3.48 -10.75
CA ALA A 55 -3.27 2.71 -10.67
C ALA A 55 -2.40 2.87 -11.93
N LEU A 56 -3.00 3.01 -13.13
CA LEU A 56 -2.27 3.27 -14.36
C LEU A 56 -1.73 4.71 -14.41
N ILE A 57 -2.54 5.68 -13.98
CA ILE A 57 -2.14 7.08 -13.86
C ILE A 57 -0.97 7.21 -12.88
N ALA A 58 -1.06 6.58 -11.71
CA ALA A 58 0.00 6.57 -10.70
C ALA A 58 1.31 5.97 -11.25
N LEU A 59 1.24 4.93 -12.09
CA LEU A 59 2.44 4.41 -12.76
C LEU A 59 3.04 5.42 -13.74
N ALA A 60 2.21 6.16 -14.48
CA ALA A 60 2.67 7.16 -15.43
C ALA A 60 3.25 8.41 -14.75
N THR A 61 2.69 8.81 -13.60
CA THR A 61 3.10 10.03 -12.89
C THR A 61 4.27 9.80 -11.94
N LEU A 62 4.30 8.67 -11.23
CA LEU A 62 5.29 8.39 -10.18
C LEU A 62 6.39 7.43 -10.64
N GLY A 63 6.16 6.67 -11.71
CA GLY A 63 7.05 5.59 -12.13
C GLY A 63 7.12 4.45 -11.10
N ILE A 64 7.94 3.44 -11.40
CA ILE A 64 8.07 2.25 -10.53
C ILE A 64 8.74 2.60 -9.19
N SER A 65 9.71 3.51 -9.20
CA SER A 65 10.40 3.95 -7.98
C SER A 65 9.48 4.72 -7.04
N GLY A 66 8.66 5.64 -7.58
CA GLY A 66 7.71 6.40 -6.78
C GLY A 66 6.57 5.54 -6.23
N LEU A 67 6.06 4.59 -7.03
CA LEU A 67 5.10 3.59 -6.54
C LEU A 67 5.67 2.73 -5.41
N ALA A 68 6.95 2.35 -5.49
CA ALA A 68 7.60 1.58 -4.42
C ALA A 68 7.73 2.40 -3.13
N VAL A 69 8.05 3.70 -3.22
CA VAL A 69 8.06 4.63 -2.07
C VAL A 69 6.66 4.73 -1.48
N GLN A 70 5.64 5.01 -2.30
CA GLN A 70 4.26 5.15 -1.86
C GLN A 70 3.80 3.88 -1.14
N LYS A 71 4.04 2.70 -1.71
CA LYS A 71 3.64 1.43 -1.10
C LYS A 71 4.35 1.16 0.23
N ALA A 72 5.64 1.47 0.31
CA ALA A 72 6.40 1.32 1.54
C ALA A 72 5.95 2.31 2.63
N GLU A 73 5.53 3.52 2.25
CA GLU A 73 4.92 4.48 3.17
C GLU A 73 3.55 3.97 3.63
N GLU A 74 2.66 3.53 2.73
CA GLU A 74 1.36 2.93 3.09
C GLU A 74 1.53 1.81 4.14
N TYR A 75 2.43 0.84 3.90
CA TYR A 75 2.68 -0.23 4.87
C TYR A 75 3.22 0.28 6.22
N ARG A 76 4.06 1.31 6.20
CA ARG A 76 4.56 1.94 7.43
C ARG A 76 3.42 2.55 8.23
N GLU A 77 2.53 3.29 7.57
CA GLU A 77 1.39 3.95 8.20
C GLU A 77 0.42 2.90 8.76
N THR A 78 0.06 1.87 7.99
CA THR A 78 -0.81 0.77 8.48
C THR A 78 -0.23 0.10 9.73
N VAL A 79 1.08 -0.16 9.77
CA VAL A 79 1.72 -0.73 10.96
C VAL A 79 1.69 0.24 12.14
N ARG A 80 1.87 1.54 11.89
CA ARG A 80 1.80 2.56 12.95
C ARG A 80 0.39 2.66 13.52
N ASP A 81 -0.62 2.68 12.67
CA ASP A 81 -2.02 2.81 13.08
C ASP A 81 -2.43 1.55 13.86
N ALA A 82 -2.01 0.35 13.43
CA ALA A 82 -2.21 -0.89 14.19
C ALA A 82 -1.51 -0.89 15.57
N ILE A 83 -0.33 -0.26 15.71
CA ILE A 83 0.31 -0.10 17.03
C ILE A 83 -0.54 0.77 17.95
N GLU A 84 -1.12 1.84 17.40
CA GLU A 84 -1.94 2.79 18.15
C GLU A 84 -3.28 2.16 18.54
N GLU A 85 -3.94 1.46 17.61
CA GLU A 85 -5.15 0.67 17.88
C GLU A 85 -4.91 -0.37 18.98
N LEU A 86 -3.81 -1.13 18.91
CA LEU A 86 -3.46 -2.11 19.94
C LEU A 86 -3.21 -1.46 21.31
N ARG A 87 -2.69 -0.23 21.33
CA ARG A 87 -2.45 0.52 22.57
C ARG A 87 -3.73 1.07 23.16
N GLN A 88 -4.62 1.62 22.35
CA GLN A 88 -5.93 2.11 22.77
C GLN A 88 -6.78 0.95 23.30
N TRP A 89 -6.80 -0.18 22.58
CA TRP A 89 -7.45 -1.41 23.03
C TRP A 89 -6.88 -1.93 24.36
N ALA A 90 -5.56 -1.87 24.56
CA ALA A 90 -4.93 -2.26 25.82
C ALA A 90 -5.14 -1.24 26.94
N ALA A 91 -5.26 0.05 26.65
CA ALA A 91 -5.55 1.10 27.63
C ALA A 91 -7.00 1.02 28.12
N GLY A 92 -7.92 0.53 27.28
CA GLY A 92 -9.35 0.50 27.58
C GLY A 92 -9.99 1.89 27.52
N GLU A 93 -9.49 2.75 26.64
CA GLU A 93 -10.20 3.98 26.30
C GLU A 93 -11.48 3.59 25.56
N ASP A 94 -12.64 3.96 26.12
CA ASP A 94 -13.96 3.67 25.54
C ASP A 94 -13.99 4.11 24.07
N GLN A 95 -14.02 3.16 23.14
CA GLN A 95 -14.47 3.45 21.79
C GLN A 95 -15.94 3.82 21.92
N GLU A 96 -16.26 5.11 21.75
CA GLU A 96 -17.64 5.55 21.57
C GLU A 96 -18.22 4.77 20.38
N THR A 97 -19.06 3.78 20.69
CA THR A 97 -19.66 2.88 19.72
C THR A 97 -20.62 3.67 18.82
N GLU A 98 -20.14 4.20 17.70
CA GLU A 98 -21.00 4.66 16.59
C GLU A 98 -21.66 3.45 15.91
N GLY A 99 -22.60 2.84 16.62
CA GLY A 99 -23.25 1.61 16.16
C GLY A 99 -24.12 0.98 17.23
N HIS A 100 -24.85 1.77 18.03
CA HIS A 100 -26.01 1.23 18.71
C HIS A 100 -27.08 0.92 17.66
N ASP A 101 -27.01 -0.29 17.12
CA ASP A 101 -28.02 -0.83 16.23
C ASP A 101 -29.31 -0.98 17.05
N VAL A 102 -30.21 -0.01 16.89
CA VAL A 102 -31.57 0.04 17.46
C VAL A 102 -32.41 -1.03 16.77
N LEU A 103 -32.05 -2.30 16.96
CA LEU A 103 -32.72 -3.48 16.41
C LEU A 103 -32.98 -4.55 17.48
N LEU A 104 -32.97 -4.19 18.76
CA LEU A 104 -33.59 -5.02 19.79
C LEU A 104 -35.01 -4.52 20.00
N ASP A 105 -35.91 -5.15 19.23
CA ASP A 105 -37.36 -5.02 19.28
C ASP A 105 -37.87 -5.10 20.73
N GLU A 106 -38.56 -4.04 21.17
CA GLU A 106 -39.20 -3.94 22.48
C GLU A 106 -40.40 -4.90 22.54
N GLY A 107 -40.15 -6.17 22.83
CA GLY A 107 -41.22 -7.15 22.78
C GLY A 107 -40.91 -8.56 23.26
N ASP A 108 -40.18 -8.75 24.36
CA ASP A 108 -40.34 -9.99 25.13
C ASP A 108 -40.06 -9.76 26.62
N GLU A 109 -41.11 -9.91 27.43
CA GLU A 109 -41.02 -9.86 28.88
C GLU A 109 -40.49 -11.18 29.45
N GLY A 110 -39.38 -11.09 30.18
CA GLY A 110 -39.19 -11.95 31.34
C GLY A 110 -37.93 -12.81 31.34
N VAL A 111 -36.80 -12.23 31.78
CA VAL A 111 -35.87 -12.89 32.70
C VAL A 111 -35.26 -11.84 33.63
N GLU A 112 -35.86 -11.64 34.81
CA GLU A 112 -35.18 -11.00 35.94
C GLU A 112 -34.03 -11.91 36.41
N GLY A 113 -32.79 -11.43 36.31
CA GLY A 113 -31.64 -12.04 36.96
C GLY A 113 -30.37 -12.09 36.10
N ASP A 114 -29.48 -11.12 36.35
CA ASP A 114 -28.00 -11.16 36.28
C ASP A 114 -27.30 -11.65 35.00
N ARG A 115 -28.05 -12.12 34.00
CA ARG A 115 -27.50 -12.55 32.71
C ARG A 115 -27.17 -11.36 31.83
N SER A 116 -27.97 -10.29 31.88
CA SER A 116 -27.76 -9.08 31.07
C SER A 116 -26.42 -8.43 31.36
N SER A 117 -26.03 -8.32 32.64
CA SER A 117 -24.72 -7.79 33.04
C SER A 117 -23.56 -8.65 32.52
N LEU A 118 -23.70 -9.98 32.53
CA LEU A 118 -22.65 -10.89 32.06
C LEU A 118 -22.50 -10.91 30.54
N VAL A 119 -23.59 -10.82 29.76
CA VAL A 119 -23.46 -10.68 28.30
C VAL A 119 -22.92 -9.30 27.94
N GLU A 120 -23.38 -8.24 28.59
CA GLU A 120 -22.87 -6.88 28.36
C GLU A 120 -21.37 -6.79 28.72
N GLU A 121 -20.94 -7.40 29.82
CA GLU A 121 -19.52 -7.56 30.17
C GLU A 121 -18.75 -8.45 29.17
N MET A 122 -19.38 -9.50 28.61
CA MET A 122 -18.77 -10.38 27.60
C MET A 122 -18.58 -9.69 26.24
N PHE A 123 -19.48 -8.78 25.84
CA PHE A 123 -19.36 -7.99 24.61
C PHE A 123 -18.50 -6.72 24.81
N HIS A 124 -18.48 -6.13 26.02
CA HIS A 124 -17.54 -5.06 26.38
C HIS A 124 -16.09 -5.54 26.52
N ALA A 125 -15.87 -6.77 27.00
CA ALA A 125 -14.54 -7.38 27.08
C ALA A 125 -13.90 -7.66 25.71
N ALA A 126 -14.68 -7.64 24.61
CA ALA A 126 -14.14 -7.65 23.26
C ALA A 126 -13.61 -6.28 22.83
N ASN A 127 -14.18 -5.19 23.37
CA ASN A 127 -13.84 -3.80 23.01
C ASN A 127 -12.62 -3.25 23.77
N SER A 128 -12.24 -3.84 24.90
CA SER A 128 -11.02 -3.46 25.62
C SER A 128 -10.39 -4.64 26.36
N LEU A 129 -9.09 -4.55 26.63
CA LEU A 129 -8.35 -5.59 27.34
C LEU A 129 -8.77 -5.66 28.82
N PRO A 130 -9.32 -6.80 29.31
CA PRO A 130 -9.70 -6.95 30.72
C PRO A 130 -8.51 -6.71 31.66
N GLY A 131 -8.73 -5.93 32.72
CA GLY A 131 -7.70 -5.50 33.67
C GLY A 131 -6.94 -6.63 34.38
N ASP A 132 -7.53 -7.83 34.43
CA ASP A 132 -6.99 -9.02 35.11
C ASP A 132 -5.85 -9.72 34.34
N ARG A 133 -5.59 -9.34 33.08
CA ARG A 133 -4.60 -10.03 32.22
C ARG A 133 -3.31 -9.24 32.03
N VAL A 134 -2.51 -9.18 33.09
CA VAL A 134 -1.20 -8.48 33.11
C VAL A 134 -0.20 -9.07 32.09
N GLU A 135 -0.23 -10.39 31.86
CA GLU A 135 0.64 -11.04 30.86
C GLU A 135 0.33 -10.59 29.42
N LEU A 136 -0.94 -10.40 29.08
CA LEU A 136 -1.37 -9.89 27.77
C LEU A 136 -1.01 -8.41 27.59
N ARG A 137 -1.09 -7.59 28.65
CA ARG A 137 -0.56 -6.21 28.62
C ARG A 137 0.94 -6.21 28.34
N GLY A 138 1.70 -7.12 28.95
CA GLY A 138 3.12 -7.31 28.69
C GLY A 138 3.42 -7.69 27.23
N LEU A 139 2.62 -8.60 26.66
CA LEU A 139 2.73 -9.01 25.25
C LEU A 139 2.39 -7.88 24.27
N VAL A 140 1.40 -7.03 24.57
CA VAL A 140 1.06 -5.86 23.73
C VAL A 140 2.20 -4.85 23.71
N GLU A 141 2.82 -4.56 24.85
CA GLU A 141 3.99 -3.67 24.88
C GLU A 141 5.21 -4.27 24.16
N GLU A 142 5.45 -5.58 24.31
CA GLU A 142 6.53 -6.25 23.57
C GLU A 142 6.28 -6.23 22.05
N ALA A 143 5.06 -6.58 21.62
CA ALA A 143 4.64 -6.56 20.23
C ALA A 143 4.73 -5.14 19.66
N GLY A 144 4.25 -4.12 20.39
CA GLY A 144 4.37 -2.71 20.03
C GLY A 144 5.83 -2.28 19.88
N GLY A 145 6.72 -2.71 20.77
CA GLY A 145 8.16 -2.47 20.66
C GLY A 145 8.80 -3.11 19.41
N ARG A 146 8.38 -4.33 19.06
CA ARG A 146 8.81 -5.02 17.82
C ARG A 146 8.26 -4.33 16.57
N LEU A 147 6.99 -3.95 16.54
CA LEU A 147 6.35 -3.25 15.42
C LEU A 147 6.94 -1.84 15.21
N LYS A 148 7.31 -1.11 16.28
CA LYS A 148 8.05 0.16 16.16
C LYS A 148 9.38 0.00 15.42
N ARG A 149 10.09 -1.13 15.62
CA ARG A 149 11.31 -1.43 14.85
C ARG A 149 11.01 -1.66 13.36
N VAL A 150 9.87 -2.27 13.04
CA VAL A 150 9.39 -2.43 11.66
C VAL A 150 9.08 -1.07 11.02
N VAL A 151 8.42 -0.16 11.74
CA VAL A 151 8.19 1.23 11.30
C VAL A 151 9.51 1.94 10.99
N LEU A 152 10.49 1.85 11.91
CA LEU A 152 11.83 2.43 11.71
C LEU A 152 12.55 1.84 10.49
N LEU A 153 12.39 0.53 10.24
CA LEU A 153 12.94 -0.12 9.05
C LEU A 153 12.34 0.47 7.77
N TYR A 154 11.01 0.56 7.67
CA TYR A 154 10.35 1.17 6.51
C TYR A 154 10.77 2.64 6.34
N THR A 155 10.86 3.42 7.41
CA THR A 155 11.39 4.80 7.35
C THR A 155 12.82 4.83 6.80
N ALA A 156 13.69 3.92 7.23
CA ALA A 156 15.08 3.87 6.78
C ALA A 156 15.17 3.43 5.31
N VAL A 157 14.41 2.41 4.90
CA VAL A 157 14.36 1.91 3.52
C VAL A 157 13.84 2.97 2.57
N VAL A 158 12.75 3.66 2.93
CA VAL A 158 12.21 4.77 2.13
C VAL A 158 13.27 5.87 1.96
N LYS A 159 13.87 6.35 3.05
CA LYS A 159 14.84 7.46 3.01
C LYS A 159 16.15 7.12 2.30
N ARG A 160 16.68 5.91 2.48
CA ARG A 160 18.05 5.54 2.07
C ARG A 160 18.15 4.68 0.82
N ARG A 161 17.04 4.09 0.38
CA ARG A 161 16.99 3.18 -0.77
C ARG A 161 15.98 3.67 -1.78
N LEU A 162 14.70 3.77 -1.40
CA LEU A 162 13.63 3.99 -2.37
C LEU A 162 13.63 5.43 -2.95
N ARG A 163 13.73 6.46 -2.12
CA ARG A 163 13.81 7.86 -2.60
C ARG A 163 15.08 8.15 -3.39
N THR A 164 16.14 7.40 -3.17
CA THR A 164 17.36 7.48 -3.99
C THR A 164 17.10 7.08 -5.44
N PHE A 165 16.09 6.26 -5.72
CA PHE A 165 15.70 5.91 -7.09
C PHE A 165 14.73 6.91 -7.73
N GLU A 166 13.95 7.66 -6.93
CA GLU A 166 13.06 8.72 -7.44
C GLU A 166 13.87 9.90 -8.03
N THR A 167 14.90 10.36 -7.33
CA THR A 167 15.73 11.49 -7.80
C THR A 167 16.54 11.13 -9.05
N ARG A 168 16.86 9.85 -9.24
CA ARG A 168 17.76 9.38 -10.29
C ARG A 168 17.09 9.05 -11.64
N GLY A 169 15.75 9.09 -11.70
CA GLY A 169 14.99 8.82 -12.93
C GLY A 169 14.78 10.04 -13.84
N GLY A 170 14.76 11.26 -13.28
CA GLY A 170 14.43 12.49 -14.03
C GLY A 170 15.56 13.06 -14.88
N ASN A 171 16.81 12.66 -14.66
CA ASN A 171 17.95 13.23 -15.36
C ASN A 171 18.04 12.76 -16.83
N GLY A 172 17.48 11.60 -17.18
CA GLY A 172 17.40 11.14 -18.56
C GLY A 172 16.51 12.03 -19.44
N GLU A 173 15.38 12.49 -18.90
CA GLU A 173 14.47 13.43 -19.60
C GLU A 173 15.11 14.82 -19.73
N ALA A 174 15.78 15.29 -18.66
CA ALA A 174 16.53 16.53 -18.70
C ALA A 174 17.66 16.50 -19.74
N LEU A 175 18.39 15.38 -19.84
CA LEU A 175 19.42 15.16 -20.85
C LEU A 175 18.85 15.19 -22.28
N ALA A 176 17.74 14.49 -22.51
CA ALA A 176 17.05 14.50 -23.80
C ALA A 176 16.61 15.93 -24.18
N GLY A 177 16.07 16.70 -23.23
CA GLY A 177 15.76 18.11 -23.41
C GLY A 177 16.98 18.94 -23.85
N CYS A 178 18.13 18.75 -23.19
CA CYS A 178 19.37 19.47 -23.56
C CYS A 178 19.83 19.16 -24.99
N PHE A 179 19.65 17.92 -25.46
CA PHE A 179 19.97 17.55 -26.84
C PHE A 179 19.01 18.16 -27.86
N TYR A 180 17.71 18.23 -27.54
CA TYR A 180 16.75 18.94 -28.39
C TYR A 180 17.00 20.44 -28.44
N ASP A 181 17.45 21.02 -27.33
CA ASP A 181 17.82 22.43 -27.22
C ASP A 181 19.22 22.74 -27.81
N LEU A 182 19.96 21.73 -28.29
CA LEU A 182 21.33 21.83 -28.83
C LEU A 182 22.35 22.47 -27.86
N ASP A 183 22.10 22.39 -26.56
CA ASP A 183 22.96 22.95 -25.50
C ASP A 183 24.02 21.91 -25.10
N GLU A 184 25.20 22.00 -25.73
CA GLU A 184 26.28 21.03 -25.55
C GLU A 184 26.86 21.02 -24.14
N GLU A 185 27.02 22.17 -23.48
CA GLU A 185 27.55 22.24 -22.11
C GLU A 185 26.56 21.62 -21.12
N ARG A 186 25.27 21.96 -21.25
CA ARG A 186 24.23 21.42 -20.37
C ARG A 186 23.99 19.95 -20.63
N ALA A 187 24.07 19.48 -21.88
CA ALA A 187 23.99 18.07 -22.24
C ALA A 187 25.17 17.27 -21.64
N ARG A 188 26.41 17.78 -21.70
CA ARG A 188 27.56 17.14 -21.05
C ARG A 188 27.41 17.08 -19.53
N ALA A 189 26.95 18.16 -18.90
CA ALA A 189 26.71 18.19 -17.47
C ALA A 189 25.57 17.25 -17.03
N ALA A 190 24.48 17.19 -17.79
CA ALA A 190 23.37 16.29 -17.55
C ALA A 190 23.77 14.82 -17.75
N LEU A 191 24.56 14.53 -18.79
CA LEU A 191 25.11 13.19 -19.04
C LEU A 191 26.01 12.73 -17.89
N GLY A 192 26.91 13.61 -17.41
CA GLY A 192 27.77 13.33 -16.26
C GLY A 192 26.97 12.98 -15.01
N LYS A 193 25.90 13.74 -14.72
CA LYS A 193 24.98 13.45 -13.60
C LYS A 193 24.27 12.11 -13.77
N CYS A 194 23.74 11.82 -14.96
CA CYS A 194 23.10 10.53 -15.26
C CYS A 194 24.05 9.35 -15.01
N VAL A 195 25.29 9.45 -15.49
CA VAL A 195 26.32 8.41 -15.34
C VAL A 195 26.72 8.25 -13.88
N GLU A 196 27.01 9.34 -13.17
CA GLU A 196 27.38 9.33 -11.75
C GLU A 196 26.30 8.68 -10.88
N GLU A 197 25.04 9.00 -11.14
CA GLU A 197 23.91 8.42 -10.44
C GLU A 197 23.73 6.93 -10.73
N ALA A 198 23.88 6.52 -11.99
CA ALA A 198 23.79 5.13 -12.40
C ALA A 198 24.94 4.30 -11.79
N VAL A 199 26.15 4.84 -11.70
CA VAL A 199 27.28 4.25 -10.97
C VAL A 199 26.99 4.16 -9.47
N GLY A 200 26.35 5.18 -8.89
CA GLY A 200 25.88 5.16 -7.50
C GLY A 200 24.87 4.05 -7.23
N VAL A 201 23.92 3.83 -8.14
CA VAL A 201 22.94 2.73 -8.08
C VAL A 201 23.62 1.37 -8.18
N ALA A 202 24.47 1.18 -9.20
CA ALA A 202 25.22 -0.06 -9.39
C ALA A 202 26.10 -0.41 -8.18
N THR A 203 26.58 0.60 -7.44
CA THR A 203 27.34 0.40 -6.20
C THR A 203 26.45 -0.02 -5.03
N VAL A 204 25.25 0.54 -4.90
CA VAL A 204 24.31 0.18 -3.83
C VAL A 204 23.73 -1.23 -4.04
N MET A 205 23.51 -1.62 -5.30
CA MET A 205 22.97 -2.93 -5.67
C MET A 205 24.06 -3.97 -5.96
N ARG A 206 25.32 -3.67 -5.60
CA ARG A 206 26.47 -4.50 -5.94
C ARG A 206 26.38 -5.88 -5.30
N ASP A 207 25.94 -5.95 -4.06
CA ASP A 207 25.89 -7.21 -3.30
C ASP A 207 24.46 -7.77 -3.35
N ASP A 208 24.34 -9.10 -3.42
CA ASP A 208 23.03 -9.77 -3.41
C ASP A 208 22.32 -9.62 -2.05
N TRP A 209 21.09 -10.11 -1.95
CA TRP A 209 20.30 -10.04 -0.70
C TRP A 209 20.93 -10.79 0.49
N SER A 210 21.94 -11.63 0.25
CA SER A 210 22.73 -12.34 1.25
C SER A 210 24.09 -11.69 1.53
N GLY A 211 24.40 -10.55 0.89
CA GLY A 211 25.68 -9.86 1.00
C GLY A 211 26.82 -10.55 0.24
N LYS A 212 26.51 -11.41 -0.72
CA LYS A 212 27.48 -12.13 -1.56
C LYS A 212 27.55 -11.52 -2.95
N ASN A 213 28.69 -11.74 -3.60
CA ASN A 213 28.86 -11.39 -5.01
C ASN A 213 28.14 -12.42 -5.87
N ASP A 214 27.34 -11.94 -6.82
CA ASP A 214 26.63 -12.76 -7.80
C ASP A 214 27.05 -12.38 -9.24
N GLU A 215 26.36 -12.95 -10.23
CA GLU A 215 26.59 -12.64 -11.64
C GLU A 215 26.36 -11.15 -11.96
N PHE A 216 25.43 -10.51 -11.24
CA PHE A 216 25.15 -9.08 -11.38
C PHE A 216 26.27 -8.23 -10.80
N THR A 217 26.88 -8.62 -9.68
CA THR A 217 28.08 -7.97 -9.13
C THR A 217 29.19 -7.93 -10.18
N ALA A 218 29.51 -9.08 -10.80
CA ALA A 218 30.56 -9.19 -11.80
C ALA A 218 30.26 -8.38 -13.07
N TRP A 219 28.99 -8.34 -13.49
CA TRP A 219 28.56 -7.52 -14.61
C TRP A 219 28.61 -6.02 -14.30
N SER A 220 28.17 -5.60 -13.10
CA SER A 220 28.11 -4.19 -12.70
C SER A 220 29.49 -3.52 -12.63
N VAL A 221 30.54 -4.29 -12.32
CA VAL A 221 31.94 -3.83 -12.38
C VAL A 221 32.35 -3.56 -13.83
N LYS A 222 32.13 -4.52 -14.74
CA LYS A 222 32.45 -4.34 -16.17
C LYS A 222 31.67 -3.21 -16.81
N TRP A 223 30.40 -3.07 -16.43
CA TRP A 223 29.56 -1.98 -16.90
C TRP A 223 30.07 -0.62 -16.41
N ARG A 224 30.51 -0.51 -15.15
CA ARG A 224 31.10 0.70 -14.57
C ARG A 224 32.35 1.16 -15.33
N ASP A 225 33.24 0.22 -15.66
CA ASP A 225 34.45 0.52 -16.42
C ASP A 225 34.14 1.03 -17.84
N ALA A 226 32.97 0.67 -18.39
CA ALA A 226 32.52 1.10 -19.72
C ALA A 226 31.82 2.47 -19.74
N VAL A 227 31.35 2.96 -18.59
CA VAL A 227 30.65 4.25 -18.46
C VAL A 227 31.48 5.33 -17.74
N SER A 228 32.62 4.94 -17.14
CA SER A 228 33.65 5.85 -16.60
C SER A 228 34.51 6.45 -17.71
#